data_AF-A0A086AQ11-F1
#
_entry.id   AF-A0A086AQ11-F1
#
_cell.length_a   1.000
_cell.length_b   1.000
_cell.length_c   1.000
_cell.angle_alpha   90.00
_cell.angle_beta   90.00
_cell.angle_gamma   90.00
#
_symmetry.space_group_name_H-M   'P 1'
#
loop_
_entity.id
_entity.type
_entity.pdbx_description
1 polymer ?
#
loop_
_entity_poly.entity_id
_entity_poly.type
_entity_poly.pdbx_seq_one_letter_code
_entity_poly.pdbx_strand_id
1 'polypeptide(L)'
;MSKRKYTATKKKKIEPFGMKKEFYKRLLYIGLCIIPLVLFGDEKGSLRLVPLPFFLIGMYNLLLIISLSQLIIDDFFPPKVLFEKVAKPFDKFIYYFSFALFFISLVFLIFEIRKIDNTINGTQLFWRAGFVGIALAILVTIILKITNPSVYFESKRRYVVHFGIFVGLFLLTSATANFINHFYAKTDEFCKNYTILEKGTSGSRSKAHFIRIITENNIEERFSIQKALYNELTEGSEIEICMIKGKLGYEYATKFNKLKN
;
A
#
# COMPACT_ATOMS: atom_id res chain seq x y z
N MET A 1 -13.12 36.64 53.84
CA MET A 1 -13.40 35.72 52.71
C MET A 1 -13.34 36.50 51.39
N SER A 2 -12.21 36.44 50.67
CA SER A 2 -12.02 37.16 49.41
C SER A 2 -12.41 36.26 48.23
N LYS A 3 -13.47 36.63 47.49
CA LYS A 3 -13.91 35.95 46.26
C LYS A 3 -12.92 36.27 45.14
N ARG A 4 -12.00 35.34 44.84
CA ARG A 4 -11.17 35.40 43.62
C ARG A 4 -12.07 35.23 42.39
N LYS A 5 -12.27 36.32 41.64
CA LYS A 5 -12.84 36.29 40.28
C LYS A 5 -11.87 35.54 39.37
N TYR A 6 -12.28 34.37 38.88
CA TYR A 6 -11.57 33.68 37.80
C TYR A 6 -11.76 34.48 36.52
N THR A 7 -10.70 35.15 36.09
CA THR A 7 -10.63 35.78 34.77
C THR A 7 -10.61 34.68 33.70
N ALA A 8 -11.63 34.68 32.84
CA ALA A 8 -11.70 33.83 31.67
C ALA A 8 -10.46 34.05 30.80
N THR A 9 -9.61 33.02 30.71
CA THR A 9 -8.41 33.04 29.89
C THR A 9 -8.83 33.14 28.44
N LYS A 10 -8.54 34.29 27.79
CA LYS A 10 -8.76 34.51 26.35
C LYS A 10 -8.24 33.31 25.55
N LYS A 11 -9.12 32.68 24.76
CA LYS A 11 -8.73 31.71 23.72
C LYS A 11 -7.70 32.38 22.81
N LYS A 12 -6.42 32.02 22.97
CA LYS A 12 -5.34 32.46 22.09
C LYS A 12 -5.62 31.86 20.71
N LYS A 13 -6.02 32.69 19.75
CA LYS A 13 -6.18 32.31 18.35
C LYS A 13 -4.77 32.01 17.83
N ILE A 14 -4.44 30.73 17.68
CA ILE A 14 -3.15 30.30 17.14
C ILE A 14 -3.23 30.53 15.62
N GLU A 15 -2.34 31.35 15.08
CA GLU A 15 -2.17 31.47 13.63
C GLU A 15 -1.88 30.09 13.05
N PRO A 16 -2.51 29.69 11.92
CA PRO A 16 -2.24 28.40 11.31
C PRO A 16 -0.75 28.38 10.96
N PHE A 17 -0.01 27.46 11.61
CA PHE A 17 1.38 27.21 11.27
C PHE A 17 1.45 27.01 9.75
N GLY A 18 2.49 27.50 9.08
CA GLY A 18 2.69 27.37 7.63
C GLY A 18 2.89 25.92 7.14
N MET A 19 2.36 24.92 7.84
CA MET A 19 2.48 23.48 7.57
C MET A 19 1.83 23.10 6.25
N LYS A 20 0.66 23.65 5.88
CA LYS A 20 0.10 23.48 4.52
C LYS A 20 1.09 23.87 3.43
N LYS A 21 1.71 25.04 3.55
CA LYS A 21 2.68 25.55 2.57
C LYS A 21 3.91 24.65 2.50
N GLU A 22 4.42 24.23 3.65
CA GLU A 22 5.54 23.28 3.75
C GLU A 22 5.19 21.90 3.19
N PHE A 23 3.97 21.40 3.40
CA PHE A 23 3.48 20.15 2.81
C PHE A 23 3.47 20.20 1.29
N TYR A 24 2.85 21.23 0.69
CA TYR A 24 2.81 21.39 -0.77
C TYR A 24 4.21 21.60 -1.36
N LYS A 25 5.07 22.37 -0.68
CA LYS A 25 6.47 22.56 -1.09
C LYS A 25 7.25 21.23 -1.12
N ARG A 26 7.06 20.38 -0.10
CA ARG A 26 7.70 19.05 -0.04
C ARG A 26 7.15 18.10 -1.10
N LEU A 27 5.84 18.10 -1.34
CA LEU A 27 5.23 17.37 -2.44
C LEU A 27 5.81 17.79 -3.79
N LEU A 28 5.99 19.10 -4.00
CA LEU A 28 6.60 19.63 -5.21
C LEU A 28 8.06 19.16 -5.36
N TYR A 29 8.85 19.15 -4.28
CA TYR A 29 10.20 18.58 -4.33
C TYR A 29 10.21 17.09 -4.66
N ILE A 30 9.31 16.30 -4.08
CA ILE A 30 9.15 14.89 -4.44
C ILE A 30 8.83 14.75 -5.94
N GLY A 31 7.88 15.55 -6.44
CA GLY A 31 7.51 15.58 -7.86
C GLY A 31 8.69 15.91 -8.78
N LEU A 32 9.50 16.92 -8.42
CA LEU A 32 10.70 17.29 -9.18
C LEU A 32 11.76 16.19 -9.17
N CYS A 33 11.92 15.46 -8.05
CA CYS A 33 12.86 14.35 -7.94
C CYS A 33 12.47 13.13 -8.79
N ILE A 34 11.20 12.97 -9.18
CA ILE A 34 10.75 11.88 -10.06
C ILE A 34 11.28 12.05 -11.48
N ILE A 35 11.44 13.28 -11.97
CA ILE A 35 11.82 13.54 -13.38
C ILE A 35 13.16 12.89 -13.73
N PRO A 36 14.27 13.10 -12.98
CA PRO A 36 15.54 12.44 -13.30
C PRO A 36 15.51 10.92 -13.09
N LEU A 37 14.69 10.44 -12.15
CA LEU A 37 14.52 8.99 -11.92
C LEU A 37 13.90 8.30 -13.13
N VAL A 38 12.92 8.92 -13.76
CA VAL A 38 12.27 8.38 -14.96
C VAL A 38 13.18 8.52 -16.19
N LEU A 39 13.89 9.65 -16.34
CA LEU A 39 14.72 9.89 -17.54
C LEU A 39 16.01 9.06 -17.57
N PHE A 40 16.63 8.82 -16.41
CA PHE A 40 17.95 8.19 -16.33
C PHE A 40 17.96 6.87 -15.54
N GLY A 41 16.77 6.35 -15.17
CA GLY A 41 16.63 5.15 -14.35
C GLY A 41 17.15 3.88 -15.02
N ASP A 42 17.00 3.78 -16.34
CA ASP A 42 17.37 2.58 -17.12
C ASP A 42 18.75 2.69 -17.80
N GLU A 43 19.46 3.81 -17.57
CA GLU A 43 20.77 4.06 -18.16
C GLU A 43 21.84 3.13 -17.54
N LYS A 44 22.62 2.46 -18.39
CA LYS A 44 23.68 1.53 -17.96
C LYS A 44 25.06 2.20 -17.82
N GLY A 45 25.20 3.44 -18.30
CA GLY A 45 26.46 4.20 -18.30
C GLY A 45 26.78 4.94 -16.99
N SER A 46 27.70 5.92 -17.06
CA SER A 46 28.07 6.78 -15.91
C SER A 46 26.90 7.62 -15.39
N LEU A 47 25.92 7.93 -16.24
CA LEU A 47 24.71 8.67 -15.90
C LEU A 47 23.76 7.91 -14.97
N ARG A 48 23.94 6.59 -14.77
CA ARG A 48 23.16 5.79 -13.80
C ARG A 48 23.24 6.29 -12.36
N LEU A 49 24.25 7.10 -12.04
CA LEU A 49 24.45 7.68 -10.71
C LEU A 49 23.67 8.98 -10.52
N VAL A 50 23.20 9.62 -11.60
CA VAL A 50 22.44 10.87 -11.56
C VAL A 50 21.12 10.70 -10.78
N PRO A 51 20.33 9.62 -10.95
CA PRO A 51 19.11 9.41 -10.17
C PRO A 51 19.31 9.32 -8.66
N LEU A 52 20.46 8.84 -8.19
CA LEU A 52 20.71 8.55 -6.77
C LEU A 52 20.52 9.75 -5.83
N PRO A 53 21.17 10.92 -6.05
CA PRO A 53 20.95 12.09 -5.21
C PRO A 53 19.49 12.57 -5.22
N PHE A 54 18.79 12.50 -6.37
CA PHE A 54 17.38 12.88 -6.44
C PHE A 54 16.49 11.91 -5.67
N PHE A 55 16.78 10.60 -5.74
CA PHE A 55 16.13 9.61 -4.91
C PHE A 55 16.30 9.91 -3.42
N LEU A 56 17.54 10.20 -2.98
CA LEU A 56 17.81 10.52 -1.58
C LEU A 56 17.08 11.80 -1.11
N ILE A 57 17.06 12.85 -1.93
CA ILE A 57 16.33 14.09 -1.63
C ILE A 57 14.81 13.84 -1.59
N GLY A 58 14.27 13.07 -2.53
CA GLY A 58 12.87 12.68 -2.56
C GLY A 58 12.48 11.89 -1.32
N MET A 59 13.29 10.89 -0.94
CA MET A 59 13.10 10.09 0.26
C MET A 59 13.19 10.92 1.54
N TYR A 60 14.13 11.86 1.63
CA TYR A 60 14.23 12.78 2.76
C TYR A 60 12.98 13.64 2.93
N ASN A 61 12.43 14.19 1.83
CA ASN A 61 11.19 14.95 1.89
C ASN A 61 9.99 14.08 2.26
N LEU A 62 9.93 12.83 1.78
CA LEU A 62 8.91 11.86 2.16
C LEU A 62 8.97 11.55 3.66
N LEU A 63 10.17 11.29 4.20
CA LEU A 63 10.37 11.04 5.63
C LEU A 63 9.94 12.23 6.49
N LEU A 64 10.19 13.45 6.05
CA LEU A 64 9.73 14.66 6.74
C LEU A 64 8.21 14.83 6.70
N ILE A 65 7.55 14.47 5.60
CA ILE A 65 6.08 14.45 5.56
C ILE A 65 5.53 13.41 6.54
N ILE A 66 6.16 12.24 6.63
CA ILE A 66 5.74 11.17 7.56
C ILE A 66 5.97 11.61 9.01
N SER A 67 7.12 12.17 9.34
CA SER A 67 7.45 12.60 10.72
C SER A 67 6.59 13.78 11.18
N LEU A 68 6.21 14.67 10.27
CA LEU A 68 5.34 15.82 10.55
C LEU A 68 3.86 15.53 10.27
N SER A 69 3.50 14.29 9.94
CA SER A 69 2.17 13.93 9.46
C SER A 69 1.05 14.32 10.41
N GLN A 70 1.25 14.17 11.73
CA GLN A 70 0.28 14.59 12.73
C GLN A 70 0.04 16.11 12.69
N LEU A 71 1.11 16.91 12.65
CA LEU A 71 1.01 18.38 12.56
C LEU A 71 0.38 18.84 11.24
N ILE A 72 0.68 18.15 10.14
CA ILE A 72 0.06 18.41 8.84
C ILE A 72 -1.44 18.15 8.92
N ILE A 73 -1.87 17.00 9.46
CA ILE A 73 -3.30 16.68 9.62
C ILE A 73 -3.99 17.70 10.53
N ASP A 74 -3.36 18.08 11.63
CA ASP A 74 -3.93 19.07 12.56
C ASP A 74 -4.06 20.45 11.90
N ASP A 75 -3.18 20.84 10.98
CA ASP A 75 -3.31 22.10 10.22
C ASP A 75 -4.39 22.03 9.12
N PHE A 76 -4.51 20.89 8.43
CA PHE A 76 -5.57 20.67 7.44
C PHE A 76 -6.96 20.52 8.08
N PHE A 77 -7.02 19.91 9.26
CA PHE A 77 -8.25 19.58 9.95
C PHE A 77 -8.12 19.87 11.45
N PRO A 78 -8.15 21.15 11.85
CA PRO A 78 -7.90 21.56 13.23
C PRO A 78 -8.84 20.87 14.22
N PRO A 79 -8.31 20.29 15.32
CA PRO A 79 -9.14 19.73 16.36
C PRO A 79 -9.95 20.86 17.02
N LYS A 80 -11.19 20.58 17.42
CA LYS A 80 -12.01 21.58 18.16
C LYS A 80 -11.47 21.79 19.58
N VAL A 81 -10.74 20.81 20.11
CA VAL A 81 -10.14 20.85 21.45
C VAL A 81 -8.73 20.26 21.36
N LEU A 82 -7.71 21.03 21.75
CA LEU A 82 -6.29 20.64 21.60
C LEU A 82 -5.87 19.47 22.49
N PHE A 83 -6.51 19.30 23.64
CA PHE A 83 -6.12 18.31 24.64
C PHE A 83 -7.36 17.79 25.38
N GLU A 84 -7.82 16.60 25.03
CA GLU A 84 -8.74 15.85 25.89
C GLU A 84 -7.95 15.29 27.09
N LYS A 85 -8.40 15.58 28.32
CA LYS A 85 -7.70 15.13 29.55
C LYS A 85 -7.92 13.63 29.81
N VAL A 86 -9.05 13.07 29.38
CA VAL A 86 -9.41 11.66 29.55
C VAL A 86 -10.13 11.19 28.29
N ALA A 87 -9.59 10.19 27.61
CA ALA A 87 -10.20 9.62 26.41
C ALA A 87 -11.45 8.81 26.77
N LYS A 88 -12.54 9.00 26.02
CA LYS A 88 -13.76 8.19 26.16
C LYS A 88 -13.46 6.70 25.87
N PRO A 89 -14.19 5.76 26.50
CA PRO A 89 -13.96 4.33 26.30
C PRO A 89 -14.12 3.89 24.84
N PHE A 90 -15.10 4.46 24.12
CA PHE A 90 -15.32 4.18 22.71
C PHE A 90 -14.15 4.66 21.82
N ASP A 91 -13.63 5.86 22.07
CA ASP A 91 -12.48 6.40 21.33
C ASP A 91 -11.22 5.56 21.56
N LYS A 92 -11.07 4.98 22.76
CA LYS A 92 -10.03 3.98 23.07
C LYS A 92 -10.25 2.69 22.29
N PHE A 93 -11.48 2.19 22.22
CA PHE A 93 -11.82 1.01 21.42
C PHE A 93 -11.49 1.22 19.93
N ILE A 94 -11.96 2.32 19.33
CA ILE A 94 -11.72 2.62 17.90
C ILE A 94 -10.22 2.70 17.61
N TYR A 95 -9.43 3.30 18.51
CA TYR A 95 -7.98 3.31 18.37
C TYR A 95 -7.36 1.92 18.27
N TYR A 96 -7.69 1.01 19.21
CA TYR A 96 -7.16 -0.34 19.18
C TYR A 96 -7.72 -1.15 18.01
N PHE A 97 -8.98 -0.94 17.64
CA PHE A 97 -9.59 -1.56 16.47
C PHE A 97 -8.86 -1.17 15.19
N SER A 98 -8.64 0.12 14.94
CA SER A 98 -7.90 0.60 13.76
C SER A 98 -6.47 0.08 13.72
N PHE A 99 -5.80 0.01 14.88
CA PHE A 99 -4.47 -0.57 14.99
C PHE A 99 -4.47 -2.07 14.65
N ALA A 100 -5.36 -2.85 15.28
CA ALA A 100 -5.49 -4.28 15.02
C ALA A 100 -5.86 -4.57 13.57
N LEU A 101 -6.78 -3.79 13.00
CA LEU A 101 -7.17 -3.88 11.59
C LEU A 101 -5.95 -3.74 10.68
N PHE A 102 -5.10 -2.74 10.89
CA PHE A 102 -3.89 -2.57 10.10
C PHE A 102 -2.97 -3.79 10.18
N PHE A 103 -2.65 -4.28 11.39
CA PHE A 103 -1.72 -5.41 11.56
C PHE A 103 -2.27 -6.72 11.02
N ILE A 104 -3.56 -7.02 11.27
CA ILE A 104 -4.21 -8.23 10.75
C ILE A 104 -4.21 -8.20 9.22
N SER A 105 -4.55 -7.06 8.63
CA SER A 105 -4.58 -6.89 7.18
C SER A 105 -3.19 -7.03 6.56
N LEU A 106 -2.17 -6.51 7.22
CA LEU A 106 -0.77 -6.67 6.79
C LEU A 106 -0.35 -8.14 6.82
N VAL A 107 -0.65 -8.87 7.90
CA VAL A 107 -0.36 -10.30 8.00
C VAL A 107 -1.07 -11.08 6.90
N PHE A 108 -2.36 -10.78 6.66
CA PHE A 108 -3.13 -11.44 5.62
C PHE A 108 -2.54 -11.18 4.22
N LEU A 109 -2.14 -9.94 3.94
CA LEU A 109 -1.46 -9.60 2.70
C LEU A 109 -0.12 -10.34 2.53
N ILE A 110 0.68 -10.49 3.58
CA ILE A 110 1.96 -11.21 3.51
C ILE A 110 1.76 -12.65 3.01
N PHE A 111 0.68 -13.31 3.42
CA PHE A 111 0.36 -14.66 2.93
C PHE A 111 -0.13 -14.67 1.48
N GLU A 112 -0.86 -13.63 1.07
CA GLU A 112 -1.46 -13.56 -0.26
C GLU A 112 -0.54 -12.97 -1.34
N ILE A 113 0.49 -12.19 -0.99
CA ILE A 113 1.33 -11.48 -1.96
C ILE A 113 2.02 -12.40 -2.98
N ARG A 114 2.43 -13.59 -2.56
CA ARG A 114 3.02 -14.59 -3.47
C ARG A 114 1.99 -15.16 -4.45
N LYS A 115 0.73 -15.22 -4.05
CA LYS A 115 -0.36 -15.70 -4.90
C LYS A 115 -0.84 -14.60 -5.85
N ILE A 116 -0.71 -13.33 -5.45
CA ILE A 116 -0.94 -12.18 -6.33
C ILE A 116 0.02 -12.22 -7.53
N ASP A 117 1.32 -12.46 -7.28
CA ASP A 117 2.31 -12.64 -8.37
C ASP A 117 1.92 -13.81 -9.30
N ASN A 118 1.29 -14.86 -8.78
CA ASN A 118 0.84 -15.99 -9.60
C ASN A 118 -0.54 -15.79 -10.25
N THR A 119 -1.11 -14.59 -10.20
CA THR A 119 -2.37 -14.24 -10.85
C THR A 119 -2.08 -13.35 -12.06
N ILE A 120 -2.54 -13.73 -13.25
CA ILE A 120 -2.47 -12.88 -14.46
C ILE A 120 -3.24 -11.60 -14.18
N ASN A 121 -2.66 -10.43 -14.47
CA ASN A 121 -3.16 -9.11 -14.07
C ASN A 121 -3.40 -8.98 -12.55
N GLY A 122 -2.69 -9.75 -11.71
CA GLY A 122 -2.81 -9.73 -10.26
C GLY A 122 -2.56 -8.36 -9.66
N THR A 123 -1.60 -7.60 -10.21
CA THR A 123 -1.34 -6.21 -9.83
C THR A 123 -2.57 -5.33 -10.07
N GLN A 124 -3.28 -5.52 -11.19
CA GLN A 124 -4.50 -4.77 -11.48
C GLN A 124 -5.62 -5.12 -10.50
N LEU A 125 -5.80 -6.40 -10.18
CA LEU A 125 -6.76 -6.87 -9.17
C LEU A 125 -6.45 -6.24 -7.80
N PHE A 126 -5.19 -6.25 -7.39
CA PHE A 126 -4.70 -5.68 -6.13
C PHE A 126 -5.10 -4.20 -5.99
N TRP A 127 -4.81 -3.38 -7.01
CA TRP A 127 -5.13 -1.95 -6.98
C TRP A 127 -6.63 -1.68 -7.03
N ARG A 128 -7.38 -2.38 -7.90
CA ARG A 128 -8.84 -2.21 -8.01
C ARG A 128 -9.52 -2.52 -6.68
N ALA A 129 -9.19 -3.66 -6.06
CA ALA A 129 -9.75 -4.04 -4.76
C ALA A 129 -9.28 -3.11 -3.63
N GLY A 130 -8.04 -2.63 -3.68
CA GLY A 130 -7.52 -1.68 -2.70
C GLY A 130 -8.26 -0.34 -2.75
N PHE A 131 -8.56 0.18 -3.95
CA PHE A 131 -9.36 1.40 -4.09
C PHE A 131 -10.80 1.24 -3.61
N VAL A 132 -11.40 0.06 -3.77
CA VAL A 132 -12.69 -0.27 -3.12
C VAL A 132 -12.55 -0.21 -1.59
N GLY A 133 -11.45 -0.72 -1.02
CA GLY A 133 -11.13 -0.59 0.40
C GLY A 133 -11.02 0.87 0.87
N ILE A 134 -10.41 1.74 0.07
CA ILE A 134 -10.35 3.19 0.35
C ILE A 134 -11.76 3.80 0.34
N ALA A 135 -12.60 3.44 -0.63
CA ALA A 135 -13.99 3.93 -0.68
C ALA A 135 -14.78 3.50 0.58
N LEU A 136 -14.61 2.25 1.02
CA LEU A 136 -15.18 1.76 2.28
C LEU A 136 -14.62 2.51 3.50
N ALA A 137 -13.32 2.79 3.53
CA ALA A 137 -12.69 3.57 4.59
C ALA A 137 -13.27 4.99 4.69
N ILE A 138 -13.53 5.65 3.56
CA ILE A 138 -14.19 6.97 3.52
C ILE A 138 -15.59 6.85 4.10
N LEU A 139 -16.38 5.85 3.71
CA LEU A 139 -17.74 5.64 4.21
C LEU A 139 -17.76 5.39 5.72
N VAL A 140 -16.91 4.50 6.23
CA VAL A 140 -16.75 4.24 7.68
C VAL A 140 -16.35 5.52 8.40
N THR A 141 -15.44 6.30 7.83
CA THR A 141 -14.97 7.58 8.39
C THR A 141 -16.11 8.60 8.48
N ILE A 142 -16.97 8.69 7.46
CA ILE A 142 -18.14 9.58 7.47
C ILE A 142 -19.12 9.15 8.58
N ILE A 143 -19.42 7.85 8.68
CA ILE A 143 -20.32 7.31 9.73
C ILE A 143 -19.76 7.59 11.12
N LEU A 144 -18.47 7.34 11.35
CA LEU A 144 -17.82 7.60 12.63
C LEU A 144 -17.84 9.10 12.96
N LYS A 145 -17.64 9.97 11.97
CA LYS A 145 -17.70 11.43 12.18
C LYS A 145 -19.08 11.92 12.58
N ILE A 146 -20.15 11.32 12.05
CA ILE A 146 -21.54 11.68 12.37
C ILE A 146 -21.93 11.12 13.75
N THR A 147 -21.62 9.86 14.02
CA THR A 147 -22.05 9.15 15.24
C THR A 147 -21.21 9.50 16.47
N ASN A 148 -19.89 9.60 16.31
CA ASN A 148 -18.93 9.77 17.40
C ASN A 148 -17.89 10.83 17.03
N PRO A 149 -18.29 12.12 16.97
CA PRO A 149 -17.41 13.20 16.55
C PRO A 149 -16.20 13.43 17.48
N SER A 150 -16.22 12.94 18.73
CA SER A 150 -15.08 13.06 19.66
C SER A 150 -13.82 12.34 19.18
N VAL A 151 -13.98 11.20 18.49
CA VAL A 151 -12.88 10.47 17.83
C VAL A 151 -12.11 11.39 16.87
N TYR A 152 -12.79 12.38 16.28
CA TYR A 152 -12.22 13.29 15.29
C TYR A 152 -11.76 14.62 15.87
N PHE A 153 -12.54 15.21 16.78
CA PHE A 153 -12.31 16.60 17.20
C PHE A 153 -11.52 16.72 18.50
N GLU A 154 -11.42 15.65 19.28
CA GLU A 154 -10.89 15.67 20.66
C GLU A 154 -9.67 14.73 20.83
N SER A 155 -9.51 13.72 19.96
CA SER A 155 -8.52 12.66 20.16
C SER A 155 -7.15 12.93 19.51
N LYS A 156 -6.08 12.90 20.32
CA LYS A 156 -4.67 12.83 19.86
C LYS A 156 -4.36 11.59 18.99
N ARG A 157 -5.27 10.61 18.98
CA ARG A 157 -5.10 9.32 18.32
C ARG A 157 -5.66 9.30 16.90
N ARG A 158 -6.17 10.44 16.44
CA ARG A 158 -6.83 10.60 15.15
C ARG A 158 -5.99 10.09 13.98
N TYR A 159 -4.70 10.42 13.95
CA TYR A 159 -3.77 9.96 12.91
C TYR A 159 -3.78 8.43 12.81
N VAL A 160 -3.58 7.74 13.94
CA VAL A 160 -3.53 6.28 13.98
C VAL A 160 -4.87 5.66 13.59
N VAL A 161 -5.98 6.28 13.98
CA VAL A 161 -7.32 5.82 13.59
C VAL A 161 -7.52 5.94 12.08
N HIS A 162 -7.21 7.09 11.47
CA HIS A 162 -7.41 7.29 10.03
C HIS A 162 -6.44 6.42 9.23
N PHE A 163 -5.16 6.44 9.59
CA PHE A 163 -4.15 5.62 8.94
C PHE A 163 -4.51 4.14 9.03
N GLY A 164 -4.87 3.66 10.23
CA GLY A 164 -5.24 2.26 10.46
C GLY A 164 -6.49 1.84 9.68
N ILE A 165 -7.52 2.70 9.59
CA ILE A 165 -8.73 2.40 8.81
C ILE A 165 -8.44 2.41 7.31
N PHE A 166 -7.80 3.45 6.79
CA PHE A 166 -7.55 3.60 5.35
C PHE A 166 -6.57 2.54 4.83
N VAL A 167 -5.41 2.42 5.49
CA VAL A 167 -4.39 1.45 5.07
C VAL A 167 -4.85 0.04 5.42
N GLY A 168 -5.44 -0.18 6.58
CA GLY A 168 -5.97 -1.49 6.96
C GLY A 168 -7.01 -2.00 5.97
N LEU A 169 -8.03 -1.20 5.63
CA LEU A 169 -9.05 -1.63 4.66
C LEU A 169 -8.50 -1.80 3.26
N PHE A 170 -7.59 -0.92 2.79
CA PHE A 170 -6.92 -1.10 1.51
C PHE A 170 -6.22 -2.47 1.44
N LEU A 171 -5.38 -2.78 2.43
CA LEU A 171 -4.63 -4.04 2.45
C LEU A 171 -5.57 -5.25 2.58
N LEU A 172 -6.60 -5.13 3.43
CA LEU A 172 -7.56 -6.21 3.68
C LEU A 172 -8.35 -6.55 2.43
N THR A 173 -8.91 -5.55 1.73
CA THR A 173 -9.72 -5.79 0.54
C THR A 173 -8.87 -6.31 -0.61
N SER A 174 -7.65 -5.80 -0.79
CA SER A 174 -6.71 -6.34 -1.79
C SER A 174 -6.36 -7.80 -1.53
N ALA A 175 -6.02 -8.16 -0.29
CA ALA A 175 -5.71 -9.54 0.08
C ALA A 175 -6.95 -10.45 -0.04
N THR A 176 -8.11 -9.98 0.43
CA THR A 176 -9.37 -10.75 0.37
C THR A 176 -9.84 -10.98 -1.05
N ALA A 177 -9.73 -9.99 -1.93
CA ALA A 177 -10.09 -10.15 -3.34
C ALA A 177 -9.20 -11.20 -4.03
N ASN A 178 -7.89 -11.16 -3.78
CA ASN A 178 -6.98 -12.19 -4.28
C ASN A 178 -7.31 -13.57 -3.71
N PHE A 179 -7.59 -13.64 -2.41
CA PHE A 179 -7.99 -14.87 -1.75
C PHE A 179 -9.24 -15.46 -2.40
N ILE A 180 -10.29 -14.66 -2.54
CA ILE A 180 -11.54 -15.08 -3.18
C ILE A 180 -11.30 -15.52 -4.62
N ASN A 181 -10.42 -14.82 -5.35
CA ASN A 181 -10.16 -15.13 -6.74
C ASN A 181 -9.59 -16.54 -6.92
N HIS A 182 -8.53 -16.89 -6.18
CA HIS A 182 -7.87 -18.20 -6.35
C HIS A 182 -8.55 -19.32 -5.57
N PHE A 183 -9.08 -19.04 -4.38
CA PHE A 183 -9.68 -20.07 -3.52
C PHE A 183 -11.01 -20.60 -4.06
N TYR A 184 -11.82 -19.73 -4.67
CA TYR A 184 -13.10 -20.09 -5.30
C TYR A 184 -13.01 -20.18 -6.83
N ALA A 185 -11.80 -20.41 -7.36
CA ALA A 185 -11.58 -20.58 -8.79
C ALA A 185 -12.32 -21.81 -9.34
N LYS A 186 -12.61 -21.80 -10.65
CA LYS A 186 -13.15 -22.97 -11.34
C LYS A 186 -12.12 -24.10 -11.37
N THR A 187 -12.60 -25.34 -11.43
CA THR A 187 -11.75 -26.54 -11.49
C THR A 187 -11.17 -26.79 -12.88
N ASP A 188 -11.68 -26.11 -13.91
CA ASP A 188 -11.22 -26.28 -15.29
C ASP A 188 -9.83 -25.65 -15.45
N GLU A 189 -8.83 -26.53 -15.52
CA GLU A 189 -7.43 -26.18 -15.77
C GLU A 189 -7.18 -26.13 -17.28
N PHE A 190 -6.50 -25.10 -17.76
CA PHE A 190 -6.03 -24.97 -19.14
C PHE A 190 -4.58 -24.53 -19.14
N CYS A 191 -3.78 -25.05 -20.07
CA CYS A 191 -2.35 -24.77 -20.13
C CYS A 191 -2.02 -23.99 -21.41
N LYS A 192 -1.09 -23.04 -21.29
CA LYS A 192 -0.58 -22.23 -22.40
C LYS A 192 0.93 -22.15 -22.34
N ASN A 193 1.56 -22.07 -23.50
CA ASN A 193 3.00 -21.91 -23.62
C ASN A 193 3.35 -20.42 -23.67
N TYR A 194 4.37 -20.05 -22.91
CA TYR A 194 4.88 -18.69 -22.85
C TYR A 194 6.40 -18.66 -22.98
N THR A 195 6.93 -17.63 -23.62
CA THR A 195 8.38 -17.41 -23.70
C THR A 195 8.86 -16.72 -22.42
N ILE A 196 9.93 -17.25 -21.82
CA ILE A 196 10.60 -16.62 -20.67
C ILE A 196 11.47 -15.47 -21.16
N LEU A 197 11.17 -14.25 -20.72
CA LEU A 197 12.01 -13.09 -21.02
C LEU A 197 13.23 -13.03 -20.11
N GLU A 198 12.99 -13.12 -18.81
CA GLU A 198 13.99 -12.84 -17.78
C GLU A 198 13.75 -13.74 -16.57
N LYS A 199 14.84 -14.15 -15.95
CA LYS A 199 14.85 -14.83 -14.66
C LYS A 199 15.45 -13.91 -13.61
N GLY A 200 14.78 -13.81 -12.47
CA GLY A 200 15.26 -13.00 -11.36
C GLY A 200 15.19 -13.69 -10.01
N THR A 201 16.00 -13.16 -9.09
CA THR A 201 15.90 -13.50 -7.66
C THR A 201 15.66 -12.23 -6.86
N SER A 202 14.79 -12.32 -5.87
CA SER A 202 14.46 -11.21 -4.97
C SER A 202 14.69 -11.63 -3.52
N GLY A 203 15.18 -10.69 -2.70
CA GLY A 203 15.47 -10.93 -1.29
C GLY A 203 16.91 -11.36 -1.00
N SER A 204 17.52 -10.73 0.02
CA SER A 204 18.91 -10.97 0.43
C SER A 204 19.08 -12.27 1.22
N ARG A 205 18.20 -12.53 2.21
CA ARG A 205 18.31 -13.70 3.11
C ARG A 205 17.50 -14.92 2.65
N SER A 206 16.35 -14.70 2.02
CA SER A 206 15.50 -15.76 1.44
C SER A 206 15.25 -15.41 -0.01
N LYS A 207 16.01 -16.03 -0.92
CA LYS A 207 15.87 -15.78 -2.36
C LYS A 207 14.54 -16.33 -2.84
N ALA A 208 13.59 -15.45 -3.14
CA ALA A 208 12.41 -15.78 -3.91
C ALA A 208 12.78 -15.75 -5.40
N HIS A 209 12.48 -16.85 -6.09
CA HIS A 209 12.77 -17.03 -7.50
C HIS A 209 11.55 -16.64 -8.33
N PHE A 210 11.79 -15.90 -9.42
CA PHE A 210 10.71 -15.47 -10.31
C PHE A 210 11.13 -15.50 -11.77
N ILE A 211 10.13 -15.61 -12.64
CA ILE A 211 10.26 -15.49 -14.09
C ILE A 211 9.37 -14.35 -14.58
N ARG A 212 9.81 -13.65 -15.61
CA ARG A 212 8.98 -12.72 -16.38
C ARG A 212 8.62 -13.34 -17.72
N ILE A 213 7.34 -13.26 -18.07
CA ILE A 213 6.83 -13.72 -19.36
C ILE A 213 6.09 -12.58 -20.06
N ILE A 214 6.01 -12.65 -21.39
CA ILE A 214 5.08 -11.83 -22.18
C ILE A 214 3.80 -12.64 -22.37
N THR A 215 2.68 -12.06 -21.97
CA THR A 215 1.35 -12.59 -22.30
C THR A 215 0.96 -12.22 -23.73
N GLU A 216 -0.07 -12.87 -24.28
CA GLU A 216 -0.61 -12.62 -25.64
C GLU A 216 -0.95 -11.14 -25.91
N ASN A 217 -1.18 -10.34 -24.86
CA ASN A 217 -1.50 -8.92 -24.95
C ASN A 217 -0.27 -7.99 -24.84
N ASN A 218 0.96 -8.51 -24.98
CA ASN A 218 2.21 -7.77 -24.74
C ASN A 218 2.33 -7.18 -23.32
N ILE A 219 1.67 -7.78 -22.35
CA ILE A 219 1.80 -7.40 -20.94
C ILE A 219 2.82 -8.32 -20.30
N GLU A 220 3.84 -7.71 -19.67
CA GLU A 220 4.81 -8.43 -18.86
C GLU A 220 4.19 -8.86 -17.54
N GLU A 221 4.25 -10.16 -17.26
CA GLU A 221 3.77 -10.75 -16.03
C GLU A 221 4.90 -11.44 -15.29
N ARG A 222 4.89 -11.33 -13.96
CA ARG A 222 5.91 -11.88 -13.09
C ARG A 222 5.33 -13.02 -12.26
N PHE A 223 5.86 -14.23 -12.45
CA PHE A 223 5.45 -15.40 -11.67
C PHE A 223 6.49 -15.79 -10.64
N SER A 224 6.04 -16.15 -9.43
CA SER A 224 6.88 -16.77 -8.43
C SER A 224 6.94 -18.28 -8.64
N ILE A 225 8.15 -18.81 -8.82
CA ILE A 225 8.38 -20.22 -9.09
C ILE A 225 9.30 -20.85 -8.04
N GLN A 226 9.26 -22.17 -7.95
CA GLN A 226 10.14 -22.92 -7.05
C GLN A 226 11.59 -22.88 -7.55
N LYS A 227 12.54 -22.94 -6.61
CA LYS A 227 13.99 -22.90 -6.90
C LYS A 227 14.45 -24.03 -7.84
N ALA A 228 13.89 -25.24 -7.68
CA ALA A 228 14.25 -26.39 -8.51
C ALA A 228 13.97 -26.10 -9.99
N LEU A 229 12.72 -25.74 -10.30
CA LEU A 229 12.32 -25.35 -11.65
C LEU A 229 13.09 -24.11 -12.15
N TYR A 230 13.32 -23.11 -11.30
CA TYR A 230 14.12 -21.93 -11.66
C TYR A 230 15.51 -22.30 -12.17
N ASN A 231 16.18 -23.29 -11.58
CA ASN A 231 17.52 -23.68 -12.02
C ASN A 231 17.53 -24.40 -13.38
N GLU A 232 16.42 -25.05 -13.76
CA GLU A 232 16.31 -25.85 -14.98
C GLU A 232 15.87 -25.05 -16.22
N LEU A 233 15.26 -23.89 -16.00
CA LEU A 233 14.77 -23.00 -17.06
C LEU A 233 15.89 -22.12 -17.60
N THR A 234 15.83 -21.78 -18.89
CA THR A 234 16.73 -20.80 -19.52
C THR A 234 15.93 -19.61 -20.05
N GLU A 235 16.51 -18.41 -20.01
CA GLU A 235 15.90 -17.25 -20.66
C GLU A 235 15.80 -17.52 -22.18
N GLY A 236 14.71 -17.07 -22.80
CA GLY A 236 14.37 -17.35 -24.19
C GLY A 236 13.75 -18.73 -24.44
N SER A 237 13.69 -19.63 -23.45
CA SER A 237 12.97 -20.90 -23.59
C SER A 237 11.47 -20.75 -23.34
N GLU A 238 10.69 -21.69 -23.87
CA GLU A 238 9.26 -21.79 -23.61
C GLU A 238 8.97 -22.55 -22.31
N ILE A 239 7.94 -22.11 -21.61
CA ILE A 239 7.39 -22.76 -20.41
C ILE A 239 5.88 -22.94 -20.58
N GLU A 240 5.38 -24.11 -20.21
CA GLU A 240 3.94 -24.35 -20.14
C GLU A 240 3.44 -23.92 -18.75
N ILE A 241 2.46 -23.04 -18.73
CA ILE A 241 1.81 -22.57 -17.50
C ILE A 241 0.37 -23.05 -17.53
N CYS A 242 0.01 -23.87 -16.54
CA CYS A 242 -1.36 -24.29 -16.33
C CYS A 242 -2.05 -23.33 -15.38
N MET A 243 -3.25 -22.91 -15.77
CA MET A 243 -4.01 -21.86 -15.11
C MET A 243 -5.44 -22.31 -14.89
N ILE A 244 -6.05 -21.74 -13.86
CA ILE A 244 -7.48 -21.88 -13.57
C ILE A 244 -8.14 -20.51 -13.60
N LYS A 245 -9.41 -20.46 -14.05
CA LYS A 245 -10.16 -19.21 -14.07
C LYS A 245 -10.65 -18.87 -12.67
N GLY A 246 -10.11 -17.80 -12.09
CA GLY A 246 -10.48 -17.33 -10.76
C GLY A 246 -11.91 -16.78 -10.68
N LYS A 247 -12.45 -16.72 -9.46
CA LYS A 247 -13.84 -16.30 -9.22
C LYS A 247 -14.13 -14.87 -9.66
N LEU A 248 -13.13 -13.98 -9.56
CA LEU A 248 -13.24 -12.58 -9.96
C LEU A 248 -12.86 -12.35 -11.43
N GLY A 249 -12.65 -13.44 -12.18
CA GLY A 249 -12.33 -13.40 -13.61
C GLY A 249 -10.83 -13.31 -13.91
N TYR A 250 -9.97 -13.28 -12.89
CA TYR A 250 -8.52 -13.26 -13.05
C TYR A 250 -7.95 -14.69 -13.03
N GLU A 251 -7.09 -15.01 -13.99
CA GLU A 251 -6.51 -16.36 -14.15
C GLU A 251 -5.39 -16.56 -13.13
N TYR A 252 -5.38 -17.73 -12.48
CA TYR A 252 -4.40 -18.08 -11.46
C TYR A 252 -3.54 -19.25 -11.94
N ALA A 253 -2.22 -19.06 -11.93
CA ALA A 253 -1.26 -20.09 -12.31
C ALA A 253 -1.11 -21.12 -11.18
N THR A 254 -1.43 -22.37 -11.51
CA THR A 254 -1.38 -23.52 -10.58
C THR A 254 -0.10 -24.32 -10.73
N LYS A 255 0.36 -24.51 -11.97
CA LYS A 255 1.54 -25.34 -12.29
C LYS A 255 2.38 -24.69 -13.38
N PHE A 256 3.68 -24.96 -13.28
CA PHE A 256 4.68 -24.52 -14.24
C PHE A 256 5.45 -25.76 -14.70
N ASN A 257 5.32 -26.11 -15.97
CA ASN A 257 5.95 -27.30 -16.56
C ASN A 257 7.00 -26.86 -17.57
N LYS A 258 8.16 -27.51 -17.51
CA LYS A 258 9.16 -27.38 -18.56
C LYS A 258 8.69 -28.19 -19.77
N LEU A 259 8.71 -27.56 -20.95
CA LEU A 259 8.49 -28.29 -22.20
C LEU A 259 9.71 -29.20 -22.43
N LYS A 260 9.44 -30.51 -22.59
CA LYS A 260 10.47 -31.46 -23.02
C LYS A 260 10.69 -31.22 -24.51
N ASN A 261 11.84 -30.67 -24.87
CA ASN A 261 12.36 -30.79 -26.23
C ASN A 261 12.74 -32.24 -26.51
#